data_AF-A0A645C8P8-F1
#
_entry.id   AF-A0A645C8P8-F1
#
_cell.length_a   1.000
_cell.length_b   1.000
_cell.length_c   1.000
_cell.angle_alpha   90.00
_cell.angle_beta   90.00
_cell.angle_gamma   90.00
#
_symmetry.space_group_name_H-M   'P 1'
#
loop_
_entity.id
_entity.type
_entity.pdbx_description
1 polymer ?
#
loop_
_entity_poly.entity_id
_entity_poly.type
_entity_poly.pdbx_seq_one_letter_code
_entity_poly.pdbx_strand_id
1 'polypeptide(L)'
;MACAIGTSHGAFKFSGSQGLHFDVLAEIQKNLPGFPLVMHGSSSVPQEEVARINAAGGDLKGAKGVDADQFLPAAKLGVTKINIDTDGRLVWTRVHREYFNEHPENFDLRPVGKIFMAEYAKFIAAKNVKLGSAGQLEIVRKFIA
;
A
#
# COMPACT_ATOMS: atom_id res chain seq x y z
N MET A 1 -7.61 -3.89 -17.13
CA MET A 1 -6.28 -4.32 -17.62
C MET A 1 -5.21 -3.94 -16.61
N ALA A 2 -4.26 -4.81 -16.31
CA ALA A 2 -3.09 -4.44 -15.52
C ALA A 2 -2.05 -3.79 -16.42
N CYS A 3 -1.60 -2.59 -16.08
CA CYS A 3 -0.68 -1.82 -16.91
C CYS A 3 0.70 -1.71 -16.25
N ALA A 4 1.76 -1.86 -17.04
CA ALA A 4 3.11 -1.57 -16.60
C ALA A 4 3.36 -0.06 -16.69
N ILE A 5 3.41 0.61 -15.54
CA ILE A 5 3.60 2.07 -15.44
C ILE A 5 4.77 2.44 -14.52
N GLY A 6 5.81 1.59 -14.51
CA GLY A 6 7.01 1.79 -13.69
C GLY A 6 6.99 1.15 -12.31
N THR A 7 5.99 0.31 -11.98
CA THR A 7 5.93 -0.40 -10.70
C THR A 7 6.53 -1.80 -10.77
N SER A 8 7.11 -2.26 -9.66
CA SER A 8 7.59 -3.63 -9.47
C SER A 8 7.12 -4.20 -8.12
N HIS A 9 7.21 -5.52 -7.95
CA HIS A 9 6.77 -6.19 -6.71
C HIS A 9 7.85 -6.13 -5.62
N GLY A 10 7.45 -6.29 -4.35
CA GLY A 10 8.37 -6.35 -3.21
C GLY A 10 8.59 -5.00 -2.52
N ALA A 11 9.70 -4.88 -1.77
CA ALA A 11 10.05 -3.70 -0.98
C ALA A 11 11.10 -2.79 -1.64
N PHE A 12 11.64 -3.19 -2.79
CA PHE A 12 12.74 -2.51 -3.49
C PHE A 12 12.29 -2.10 -4.89
N LYS A 13 11.42 -1.08 -4.97
CA LYS A 13 10.73 -0.79 -6.23
C LYS A 13 11.49 0.10 -7.19
N PHE A 14 12.34 0.97 -6.65
CA PHE A 14 13.00 2.00 -7.42
C PHE A 14 14.50 2.01 -7.10
N SER A 15 15.33 1.79 -8.13
CA SER A 15 16.75 2.15 -8.13
C SER A 15 16.89 3.58 -8.66
N GLY A 16 16.37 4.59 -7.96
CA GLY A 16 16.41 6.00 -8.40
C GLY A 16 15.19 6.82 -7.99
N SER A 17 14.92 7.90 -8.74
CA SER A 17 13.83 8.87 -8.54
C SER A 17 12.59 8.61 -9.41
N GLN A 18 12.49 7.44 -10.03
CA GLN A 18 11.46 7.18 -11.04
C GLN A 18 10.09 7.02 -10.38
N GLY A 19 9.13 7.88 -10.75
CA GLY A 19 7.74 7.83 -10.29
C GLY A 19 6.84 7.05 -11.26
N LEU A 20 5.52 7.09 -11.03
CA LEU A 20 4.56 6.51 -11.97
C LEU A 20 4.57 7.26 -13.32
N HIS A 21 4.50 6.49 -14.41
CA HIS A 21 4.37 7.03 -15.78
C HIS A 21 2.92 7.44 -16.07
N PHE A 22 2.55 8.65 -15.64
CA PHE A 22 1.20 9.20 -15.83
C PHE A 22 0.84 9.50 -17.29
N ASP A 23 1.84 9.82 -18.10
CA ASP A 23 1.74 9.98 -19.55
C ASP A 23 1.16 8.73 -20.22
N VAL A 24 1.64 7.55 -19.82
CA VAL A 24 1.14 6.26 -20.32
C VAL A 24 -0.32 6.04 -19.91
N LEU A 25 -0.69 6.37 -18.67
CA LEU A 25 -2.09 6.26 -18.23
C LEU A 25 -3.02 7.18 -19.05
N ALA A 26 -2.59 8.41 -19.31
CA ALA A 26 -3.34 9.36 -20.11
C ALA A 26 -3.49 8.89 -21.57
N GLU A 27 -2.44 8.34 -22.16
CA GLU A 27 -2.49 7.79 -23.52
C GLU A 27 -3.41 6.57 -23.61
N ILE A 28 -3.38 5.68 -22.62
CA ILE A 28 -4.33 4.55 -22.57
C ILE A 28 -5.77 5.05 -22.49
N GLN A 29 -6.06 6.04 -21.63
CA GLN A 29 -7.42 6.60 -21.55
C GLN A 29 -7.83 7.37 -22.81
N LYS A 30 -6.88 7.96 -23.54
CA LYS A 30 -7.17 8.58 -24.84
C LYS A 30 -7.60 7.54 -25.88
N ASN A 31 -6.93 6.38 -25.90
CA ASN A 31 -7.20 5.31 -26.86
C ASN A 31 -8.37 4.41 -26.45
N LEU A 32 -8.59 4.23 -25.14
CA LEU A 32 -9.65 3.41 -24.55
C LEU A 32 -10.35 4.18 -23.42
N PRO A 33 -11.17 5.21 -23.75
CA PRO A 33 -11.82 6.05 -22.75
C PRO A 33 -12.71 5.24 -21.80
N GLY A 34 -12.51 5.43 -20.48
CA GLY A 34 -13.32 4.80 -19.45
C GLY A 34 -12.98 3.33 -19.18
N PHE A 35 -11.97 2.76 -19.85
CA PHE A 35 -11.57 1.39 -19.60
C PHE A 35 -10.86 1.26 -18.23
N PRO A 36 -11.26 0.32 -17.35
CA PRO A 36 -10.71 0.21 -16.00
C PRO A 36 -9.29 -0.35 -15.98
N LEU A 37 -8.39 0.38 -15.32
CA LEU A 37 -6.97 0.05 -15.19
C LEU A 37 -6.63 -0.45 -13.79
N VAL A 38 -5.61 -1.32 -13.72
CA VAL A 38 -5.11 -1.90 -12.46
C VAL A 38 -3.62 -1.62 -12.33
N MET A 39 -3.21 -1.11 -11.17
CA MET A 39 -1.81 -0.95 -10.81
C MET A 39 -1.33 -2.13 -9.96
N HIS A 40 -0.29 -2.82 -10.43
CA HIS A 40 0.39 -3.87 -9.67
C HIS A 40 1.58 -3.29 -8.89
N GLY A 41 2.12 -4.06 -7.93
CA GLY A 41 3.35 -3.67 -7.23
C GLY A 41 3.27 -2.29 -6.57
N SER A 42 2.13 -1.88 -6.02
CA SER A 42 1.88 -0.46 -5.68
C SER A 42 2.04 -0.09 -4.21
N SER A 43 2.43 -1.03 -3.34
CA SER A 43 2.79 -0.72 -1.93
C SER A 43 3.78 0.46 -1.79
N SER A 44 3.57 1.30 -0.77
CA SER A 44 4.30 2.55 -0.57
C SER A 44 5.58 2.41 0.24
N VAL A 45 5.72 1.32 1.00
CA VAL A 45 6.86 1.07 1.91
C VAL A 45 7.09 2.27 2.84
N PRO A 46 6.16 2.52 3.80
CA PRO A 46 6.27 3.65 4.71
C PRO A 46 7.60 3.60 5.47
N GLN A 47 8.35 4.70 5.43
CA GLN A 47 9.70 4.74 6.01
C GLN A 47 9.68 4.62 7.54
N GLU A 48 8.59 5.03 8.19
CA GLU A 48 8.38 4.81 9.62
C GLU A 48 8.34 3.32 9.97
N GLU A 49 7.58 2.51 9.21
CA GLU A 49 7.52 1.05 9.41
C GLU A 49 8.90 0.42 9.21
N VAL A 50 9.64 0.84 8.18
CA VAL A 50 11.02 0.39 7.91
C VAL A 50 11.95 0.73 9.08
N ALA A 51 11.90 1.97 9.58
CA ALA A 51 12.74 2.42 10.69
C ALA A 51 12.45 1.63 11.97
N ARG A 52 11.17 1.40 12.29
CA ARG A 52 10.75 0.65 13.47
C ARG A 52 11.14 -0.82 13.39
N ILE A 53 10.99 -1.44 12.22
CA ILE A 53 11.45 -2.81 11.99
C ILE A 53 12.97 -2.92 12.18
N ASN A 54 13.74 -1.97 11.64
CA ASN A 54 15.21 -1.97 11.81
C ASN A 54 15.62 -1.76 13.27
N ALA A 55 14.92 -0.89 14.01
CA ALA A 55 15.14 -0.71 15.45
C ALA A 55 14.82 -2.00 16.25
N ALA A 56 13.86 -2.80 15.78
CA ALA A 56 13.50 -4.09 16.36
C ALA A 56 14.27 -5.29 15.75
N GLY A 57 15.53 -5.08 15.34
CA GLY A 57 16.44 -6.13 14.87
C GLY A 57 16.17 -6.62 13.44
N GLY A 58 15.50 -5.82 12.60
CA GLY A 58 15.38 -6.05 11.16
C GLY A 58 16.54 -5.45 10.36
N ASP A 59 16.65 -5.84 9.08
CA ASP A 59 17.60 -5.23 8.14
C ASP A 59 16.91 -4.98 6.78
N LEU A 60 16.18 -3.87 6.71
CA LEU A 60 15.42 -3.41 5.53
C LEU A 60 16.08 -2.20 4.86
N LYS A 61 17.41 -2.15 4.82
CA LYS A 61 18.16 -1.05 4.20
C LYS A 61 17.78 -0.88 2.74
N GLY A 62 17.44 0.35 2.34
CA GLY A 62 17.11 0.70 0.95
C GLY A 62 15.69 0.35 0.50
N ALA A 63 14.83 -0.14 1.40
CA ALA A 63 13.43 -0.41 1.09
C ALA A 63 12.68 0.88 0.73
N LYS A 64 12.11 0.92 -0.49
CA LYS A 64 11.38 2.06 -1.05
C LYS A 64 10.21 1.57 -1.90
N GLY A 65 9.09 2.28 -1.80
CA GLY A 65 7.85 1.96 -2.51
C GLY A 65 7.32 3.15 -3.29
N VAL A 66 6.08 2.99 -3.77
CA VAL A 66 5.39 4.02 -4.57
C VAL A 66 4.88 5.13 -3.66
N ASP A 67 5.09 6.38 -4.05
CA ASP A 67 4.52 7.52 -3.34
C ASP A 67 2.98 7.40 -3.30
N ALA A 68 2.43 7.35 -2.08
CA ALA A 68 1.00 7.16 -1.87
C ALA A 68 0.17 8.35 -2.36
N ASP A 69 0.78 9.54 -2.46
CA ASP A 69 0.10 10.73 -2.97
C ASP A 69 -0.14 10.69 -4.49
N GLN A 70 0.48 9.72 -5.18
CA GLN A 70 0.26 9.47 -6.61
C GLN A 70 -0.95 8.59 -6.90
N PHE A 71 -1.54 7.92 -5.90
CA PHE A 71 -2.66 7.00 -6.11
C PHE A 71 -3.94 7.70 -6.58
N LEU A 72 -4.36 8.78 -5.90
CA LEU A 72 -5.56 9.52 -6.29
C LEU A 72 -5.40 10.18 -7.67
N PRO A 73 -4.27 10.83 -8.01
CA PRO A 73 -4.00 11.25 -9.39
C PRO A 73 -4.11 10.12 -10.41
N ALA A 74 -3.57 8.93 -10.13
CA ALA A 74 -3.68 7.78 -11.03
C ALA A 74 -5.13 7.29 -11.17
N ALA A 75 -5.91 7.34 -10.08
CA ALA A 75 -7.33 6.98 -10.10
C ALA A 75 -8.15 7.92 -11.00
N LYS A 76 -7.82 9.22 -11.02
CA LYS A 76 -8.42 10.19 -11.93
C LYS A 76 -8.10 9.93 -13.42
N LEU A 77 -7.09 9.10 -13.70
CA LEU A 77 -6.72 8.64 -15.04
C LEU A 77 -7.18 7.19 -15.30
N GLY A 78 -8.24 6.74 -14.64
CA GLY A 78 -8.91 5.47 -14.94
C GLY A 78 -8.35 4.25 -14.21
N VAL A 79 -7.41 4.41 -13.29
CA VAL A 79 -7.03 3.32 -12.37
C VAL A 79 -8.15 3.09 -11.35
N THR A 80 -8.75 1.91 -11.38
CA THR A 80 -9.86 1.55 -10.48
C THR A 80 -9.44 0.54 -9.41
N LYS A 81 -8.23 -0.04 -9.52
CA LYS A 81 -7.70 -1.02 -8.57
C LYS A 81 -6.19 -0.86 -8.38
N ILE A 82 -5.74 -0.81 -7.14
CA ILE A 82 -4.32 -0.67 -6.76
C ILE A 82 -3.95 -1.82 -5.84
N ASN A 83 -2.98 -2.65 -6.24
CA ASN A 83 -2.57 -3.82 -5.46
C ASN A 83 -1.51 -3.43 -4.42
N ILE A 84 -1.83 -3.64 -3.14
CA ILE A 84 -0.97 -3.32 -2.01
C ILE A 84 -0.85 -4.56 -1.12
N ASP A 85 0.37 -5.07 -0.97
CA ASP A 85 0.67 -6.23 -0.12
C ASP A 85 1.85 -5.93 0.83
N THR A 86 3.00 -5.50 0.29
CA THR A 86 4.21 -5.22 1.08
C THR A 86 3.96 -4.33 2.30
N ASP A 87 3.15 -3.28 2.18
CA ASP A 87 2.82 -2.39 3.30
C ASP A 87 2.15 -3.14 4.46
N GLY A 88 1.22 -4.04 4.16
CA GLY A 88 0.55 -4.87 5.16
C GLY A 88 1.51 -5.84 5.84
N ARG A 89 2.45 -6.41 5.08
CA ARG A 89 3.53 -7.26 5.62
C ARG A 89 4.48 -6.47 6.52
N LEU A 90 4.74 -5.21 6.22
CA LEU A 90 5.55 -4.33 7.07
C LEU A 90 4.85 -4.08 8.41
N VAL A 91 3.56 -3.71 8.40
CA VAL A 91 2.77 -3.55 9.63
C VAL A 91 2.80 -4.82 10.47
N TRP A 92 2.57 -5.99 9.85
CA TRP A 92 2.65 -7.27 10.52
C TRP A 92 4.03 -7.51 11.15
N THR A 93 5.08 -7.31 10.36
CA THR A 93 6.47 -7.57 10.78
C THR A 93 6.88 -6.65 11.93
N ARG A 94 6.55 -5.36 11.85
CA ARG A 94 6.81 -4.40 12.91
C ARG A 94 6.14 -4.83 14.20
N VAL A 95 4.81 -5.04 14.17
CA VAL A 95 4.03 -5.37 15.37
C VAL A 95 4.61 -6.58 16.09
N HIS A 96 4.95 -7.64 15.35
CA HIS A 96 5.45 -8.86 15.97
C HIS A 96 6.88 -8.71 16.48
N ARG A 97 7.76 -8.02 15.75
CA ARG A 97 9.14 -7.78 16.21
C ARG A 97 9.19 -6.93 17.48
N GLU A 98 8.45 -5.83 17.52
CA GLU A 98 8.38 -4.97 18.70
C GLU A 98 7.81 -5.76 19.89
N TYR A 99 6.69 -6.46 19.68
CA TYR A 99 6.03 -7.20 20.74
C TYR A 99 6.91 -8.31 21.34
N PHE A 100 7.60 -9.12 20.52
CA PHE A 100 8.43 -10.20 21.04
C PHE A 100 9.76 -9.75 21.64
N ASN A 101 10.24 -8.55 21.28
CA ASN A 101 11.36 -7.95 21.99
C ASN A 101 10.96 -7.52 23.41
N GLU A 102 9.74 -7.02 23.59
CA GLU A 102 9.20 -6.59 24.89
C GLU A 102 8.67 -7.75 25.75
N HIS A 103 8.18 -8.82 25.10
CA HIS A 103 7.55 -9.98 25.73
C HIS A 103 8.21 -11.30 25.26
N PRO A 104 9.50 -11.53 25.58
CA PRO A 104 10.25 -12.70 25.10
C PRO A 104 9.71 -14.03 25.62
N GLU A 105 8.97 -14.03 26.72
CA GLU A 105 8.31 -15.21 27.29
C GLU A 105 7.06 -15.62 26.52
N ASN A 106 6.46 -14.71 25.75
CA ASN A 106 5.18 -14.96 25.13
C ASN A 106 5.32 -15.70 23.80
N PHE A 107 4.61 -16.83 23.68
CA PHE A 107 4.51 -17.64 22.47
C PHE A 107 3.07 -17.73 21.94
N ASP A 108 2.11 -17.14 22.65
CA ASP A 108 0.73 -17.04 22.23
C ASP A 108 0.57 -15.86 21.25
N LEU A 109 0.07 -16.15 20.04
CA LEU A 109 -0.13 -15.13 19.01
C LEU A 109 -1.39 -14.29 19.24
N ARG A 110 -2.28 -14.65 20.18
CA ARG A 110 -3.54 -13.93 20.40
C ARG A 110 -3.33 -12.52 20.97
N PRO A 111 -2.47 -12.28 21.99
CA PRO A 111 -2.19 -10.93 22.47
C PRO A 111 -1.63 -10.00 21.40
N VAL A 112 -0.55 -10.40 20.71
CA VAL A 112 0.04 -9.62 19.61
C VAL A 112 -0.92 -9.46 18.42
N GLY A 113 -1.75 -10.48 18.16
CA GLY A 113 -2.79 -10.45 17.14
C GLY A 113 -3.82 -9.35 17.36
N LYS A 114 -4.19 -9.04 18.62
CA LYS A 114 -5.08 -7.91 18.93
C LYS A 114 -4.46 -6.57 18.52
N ILE A 115 -3.17 -6.40 18.80
CA ILE A 115 -2.42 -5.19 18.41
C ILE A 115 -2.35 -5.12 16.88
N PHE A 116 -1.97 -6.23 16.22
CA PHE A 116 -1.89 -6.29 14.76
C PHE A 116 -3.21 -5.93 14.09
N MET A 117 -4.34 -6.49 14.55
CA MET A 117 -5.64 -6.18 13.96
C MET A 117 -5.99 -4.69 14.05
N ALA A 118 -5.72 -4.06 15.19
CA ALA A 118 -5.96 -2.63 15.37
C ALA A 118 -5.06 -1.77 14.45
N GLU A 119 -3.76 -2.09 14.40
CA GLU A 119 -2.79 -1.38 13.57
C GLU A 119 -3.06 -1.57 12.07
N TYR A 120 -3.43 -2.79 11.66
CA TYR A 120 -3.79 -3.09 10.28
C TYR A 120 -5.07 -2.37 9.85
N ALA A 121 -6.07 -2.28 10.73
CA ALA A 121 -7.28 -1.49 10.47
C ALA A 121 -6.96 0.00 10.26
N LYS A 122 -6.09 0.59 11.09
CA LYS A 122 -5.61 1.98 10.91
C LYS A 122 -4.88 2.15 9.57
N PHE A 123 -4.00 1.22 9.23
CA PHE A 123 -3.29 1.21 7.95
C PHE A 123 -4.26 1.20 6.76
N ILE A 124 -5.25 0.30 6.76
CA ILE A 124 -6.26 0.21 5.68
C ILE A 124 -7.09 1.50 5.59
N ALA A 125 -7.53 2.04 6.73
CA ALA A 125 -8.30 3.30 6.77
C ALA A 125 -7.49 4.48 6.20
N ALA A 126 -6.24 4.65 6.64
CA ALA A 126 -5.35 5.70 6.14
C ALA A 126 -5.07 5.53 4.64
N LYS A 127 -4.90 4.29 4.17
CA LYS A 127 -4.66 4.02 2.75
C LYS A 127 -5.89 4.35 1.90
N ASN A 128 -7.10 4.06 2.37
CA ASN A 128 -8.34 4.41 1.67
C ASN A 128 -8.52 5.92 1.47
N VAL A 129 -7.98 6.76 2.37
CA VAL A 129 -7.94 8.21 2.15
C VAL A 129 -7.04 8.57 0.96
N LYS A 130 -5.84 8.00 0.90
CA LYS A 130 -4.89 8.21 -0.22
C LYS A 130 -5.40 7.68 -1.56
N LEU A 131 -6.18 6.59 -1.52
CA LEU A 131 -6.83 6.00 -2.70
C LEU A 131 -8.06 6.80 -3.17
N GLY A 132 -8.62 7.67 -2.33
CA GLY A 132 -9.88 8.38 -2.60
C GLY A 132 -11.14 7.53 -2.42
N SER A 133 -11.03 6.30 -1.89
CA SER A 133 -12.16 5.41 -1.64
C SER A 133 -12.86 5.67 -0.30
N ALA A 134 -12.22 6.40 0.62
CA ALA A 134 -12.82 6.79 1.88
C ALA A 134 -14.12 7.60 1.66
N GLY A 135 -15.19 7.23 2.37
CA GLY A 135 -16.49 7.90 2.30
C GLY A 135 -17.34 7.59 1.06
N GLN A 136 -16.89 6.72 0.15
CA GLN A 136 -17.60 6.45 -1.11
C GLN A 136 -18.74 5.41 -1.01
N LEU A 137 -18.95 4.80 0.16
CA LEU A 137 -19.89 3.67 0.32
C LEU A 137 -21.32 4.00 -0.13
N GLU A 138 -21.84 5.16 0.24
CA GLU A 138 -23.21 5.55 -0.12
C GLU A 138 -23.38 5.80 -1.62
N ILE A 139 -22.33 6.29 -2.30
CA ILE A 139 -22.33 6.46 -3.75
C ILE A 139 -22.38 5.09 -4.43
N VAL A 140 -21.57 4.13 -3.96
CA VAL A 140 -21.56 2.76 -4.49
C VAL A 140 -22.90 2.06 -4.25
N ARG A 141 -23.50 2.21 -3.06
CA ARG A 141 -24.83 1.64 -2.75
C ARG A 141 -25.91 2.14 -3.71
N LYS A 142 -25.92 3.45 -4.00
CA LYS A 142 -26.86 4.04 -4.97
C LYS A 142 -26.62 3.59 -6.41
N PHE A 143 -25.39 3.23 -6.76
CA PHE A 143 -25.06 2.75 -8.11
C PHE A 143 -25.52 1.31 -8.36
N ILE A 144 -25.61 0.49 -7.31
CA ILE A 144 -25.97 -0.93 -7.39
C ILE A 144 -27.49 -1.16 -7.19
N ALA A 145 -28.18 -0.21 -6.54
CA ALA A 145 -29.63 -0.23 -6.34
C ALA A 145 -30.39 0.12 -7.64
#